data_AF-A0A4R1ZNK0-F1
#
_entry.id   AF-A0A4R1ZNK0-F1
#
_cell.length_a   1.000
_cell.length_b   1.000
_cell.length_c   1.000
_cell.angle_alpha   90.00
_cell.angle_beta   90.00
_cell.angle_gamma   90.00
#
_symmetry.space_group_name_H-M   'P 1'
#
loop_
_entity.id
_entity.type
_entity.pdbx_description
1 polymer ?
#
loop_
_entity_poly.entity_id
_entity_poly.type
_entity_poly.pdbx_seq_one_letter_code
_entity_poly.pdbx_strand_id
1 'polypeptide(L)'
;MRQLANCRYKLYHNTITLFYGMGSAGMSVILRLPIRGLLLWLLFFSLTDALFTDIGIRLKLITELNPFVSWLYNWHSIAYYGVKLLFPILFLCIYPRLSTRLWIHYSAVILFLLYLFVNMYHLLWVALALVNGHHG
;
A
#
# COMPACT_ATOMS: atom_id res chain seq x y z
N MET A 1 27.20 32.61 29.06
CA MET A 1 25.97 32.18 28.35
C MET A 1 26.16 31.78 26.88
N ARG A 2 27.14 32.29 26.11
CA ARG A 2 27.33 31.92 24.69
C ARG A 2 27.80 30.48 24.41
N GLN A 3 28.53 29.84 25.34
CA GLN A 3 29.03 28.47 25.13
C GLN A 3 27.93 27.39 25.19
N LEU A 4 26.88 27.57 25.99
CA LEU A 4 25.77 26.60 26.10
C LEU A 4 24.89 26.56 24.83
N ALA A 5 24.73 27.71 24.15
CA ALA A 5 24.00 27.80 22.89
C ALA A 5 24.72 27.06 21.74
N ASN A 6 26.05 27.15 21.69
CA ASN A 6 26.87 26.48 20.67
C ASN A 6 26.86 24.95 20.83
N CYS A 7 26.81 24.45 22.07
CA CYS A 7 26.76 23.02 22.35
C CYS A 7 25.41 22.40 21.95
N ARG A 8 24.29 23.10 22.16
CA ARG A 8 22.96 22.67 21.70
C ARG A 8 22.82 22.69 20.18
N TYR A 9 23.39 23.69 19.50
CA TYR A 9 23.34 23.77 18.04
C TYR A 9 24.10 22.61 17.37
N LYS A 10 25.27 22.26 17.93
CA LYS A 10 26.10 21.16 17.43
C LYS A 10 25.46 19.78 17.68
N LEU A 11 24.71 19.62 18.79
CA LEU A 11 23.96 18.40 19.06
C LEU A 11 22.78 18.24 18.09
N TYR A 12 22.01 19.31 17.84
CA TYR A 12 20.86 19.27 16.91
C TYR A 12 21.28 18.95 15.47
N HIS A 13 22.41 19.53 15.02
CA HIS A 13 22.94 19.25 13.69
C HIS A 13 23.51 17.83 13.58
N ASN A 14 24.14 17.29 14.63
CA ASN A 14 24.64 15.91 14.63
C ASN A 14 23.51 14.87 14.70
N THR A 15 22.42 15.12 15.43
CA THR A 15 21.27 14.20 15.46
C THR A 15 20.54 14.16 14.11
N ILE A 16 20.45 15.29 13.40
CA ILE A 16 19.91 15.33 12.04
C ILE A 16 20.83 14.59 11.06
N THR A 17 22.15 14.76 11.19
CA THR A 17 23.11 14.12 10.27
C THR A 17 23.17 12.59 10.47
N LEU A 18 22.97 12.08 11.70
CA LEU A 18 22.94 10.64 11.98
C LEU A 18 21.70 9.94 11.37
N PHE A 19 20.56 10.63 11.26
CA PHE A 19 19.37 10.09 10.57
C PHE A 19 19.52 10.08 9.04
N TYR A 20 20.29 10.99 8.45
CA TYR A 20 20.55 11.04 7.01
C TYR A 20 21.67 10.07 6.56
N GLY A 21 22.60 9.71 7.45
CA GLY A 21 23.79 8.91 7.12
C GLY A 21 23.48 7.44 6.79
N MET A 22 22.42 6.86 7.35
CA MET A 22 22.11 5.43 7.19
C MET A 22 21.12 5.13 6.04
N GLY A 23 20.59 6.18 5.38
CA GLY A 23 19.61 6.06 4.29
C GLY A 23 20.16 6.31 2.88
N SER A 24 21.42 6.72 2.72
CA SER A 24 21.97 7.28 1.47
C SER A 24 21.87 6.37 0.23
N ALA A 25 22.04 5.05 0.39
CA ALA A 25 21.91 4.10 -0.71
C ALA A 25 20.44 3.90 -1.14
N GLY A 26 19.55 3.58 -0.20
CA GLY A 26 18.12 3.38 -0.50
C GLY A 26 17.38 4.66 -0.91
N MET A 27 17.81 5.81 -0.39
CA MET A 27 17.28 7.14 -0.73
C MET A 27 17.46 7.44 -2.22
N SER A 28 18.61 7.07 -2.79
CA SER A 28 18.93 7.31 -4.20
C SER A 28 18.10 6.43 -5.16
N VAL A 29 17.68 5.25 -4.71
CA VAL A 29 16.88 4.31 -5.51
C VAL A 29 15.41 4.76 -5.54
N ILE A 30 14.84 5.12 -4.40
CA ILE A 30 13.42 5.52 -4.30
C ILE A 30 13.15 6.81 -5.06
N LEU A 31 14.08 7.78 -5.01
CA LEU A 31 13.95 9.02 -5.77
C LEU A 31 14.01 8.81 -7.30
N ARG A 32 14.56 7.68 -7.76
CA ARG A 32 14.65 7.31 -9.18
C ARG A 32 13.45 6.48 -9.65
N LEU A 33 12.58 6.03 -8.75
CA LEU A 33 11.41 5.24 -9.13
C LEU A 33 10.37 6.12 -9.83
N PRO A 34 9.71 5.61 -10.89
CA PRO A 34 8.62 6.32 -11.54
C PRO A 34 7.36 6.24 -10.65
N ILE A 35 7.28 7.10 -9.63
CA ILE A 35 6.19 7.04 -8.63
C ILE A 35 4.80 7.15 -9.28
N ARG A 36 4.66 7.89 -10.39
CA ARG A 36 3.40 7.94 -11.16
C ARG A 36 2.96 6.56 -11.65
N GLY A 37 3.91 5.78 -12.18
CA GLY A 37 3.63 4.40 -12.61
C GLY A 37 3.30 3.51 -11.41
N LEU A 38 4.01 3.68 -10.31
CA LEU A 38 3.79 2.93 -9.07
C LEU A 38 2.39 3.17 -8.47
N LEU A 39 1.91 4.41 -8.54
CA LEU A 39 0.54 4.79 -8.15
C LEU A 39 -0.53 4.20 -9.08
N LEU A 40 -0.27 4.14 -10.39
CA LEU A 40 -1.17 3.48 -11.34
C LEU A 40 -1.23 1.96 -11.10
N TRP A 41 -0.09 1.33 -10.82
CA TRP A 41 -0.04 -0.07 -10.42
C TRP A 41 -0.74 -0.32 -9.09
N LEU A 42 -0.68 0.61 -8.14
CA LEU A 42 -1.44 0.52 -6.89
C LEU A 42 -2.94 0.47 -7.15
N LEU A 43 -3.45 1.31 -8.05
CA LEU A 43 -4.84 1.29 -8.50
C LEU A 43 -5.20 -0.05 -9.16
N PHE A 44 -4.34 -0.54 -10.04
CA PHE A 44 -4.52 -1.85 -10.68
C PHE A 44 -4.59 -2.98 -9.65
N PHE A 45 -3.65 -3.05 -8.72
CA PHE A 45 -3.61 -4.09 -7.69
C PHE A 45 -4.79 -3.99 -6.72
N SER A 46 -5.27 -2.80 -6.41
CA SER A 46 -6.47 -2.63 -5.60
C SER A 46 -7.73 -3.11 -6.32
N LEU A 47 -7.82 -2.87 -7.64
CA LEU A 47 -8.92 -3.37 -8.45
C LEU A 47 -8.91 -4.89 -8.54
N THR A 48 -7.76 -5.51 -8.81
CA THR A 48 -7.64 -6.97 -8.90
C THR A 48 -7.88 -7.64 -7.55
N ASP A 49 -7.44 -7.05 -6.45
CA ASP A 49 -7.75 -7.49 -5.08
C ASP A 49 -9.28 -7.48 -4.81
N ALA A 50 -9.98 -6.42 -5.20
CA ALA A 50 -11.44 -6.35 -5.10
C ALA A 50 -12.13 -7.41 -5.98
N LEU A 51 -11.65 -7.60 -7.22
CA LEU A 51 -12.19 -8.60 -8.14
C LEU A 51 -12.00 -10.03 -7.65
N PHE A 52 -10.79 -10.39 -7.20
CA PHE A 52 -10.53 -11.74 -6.70
C PHE A 52 -11.31 -12.05 -5.44
N THR A 53 -11.52 -11.06 -4.57
CA THR A 53 -12.35 -11.26 -3.37
C THR A 53 -13.83 -11.40 -3.74
N ASP A 54 -14.35 -10.58 -4.67
CA ASP A 54 -15.74 -10.71 -5.17
C ASP A 54 -15.98 -12.10 -5.80
N ILE A 55 -15.06 -12.56 -6.65
CA ILE A 55 -15.10 -13.90 -7.24
C ILE A 55 -15.07 -14.97 -6.14
N GLY A 56 -14.19 -14.82 -5.14
CA GLY A 56 -14.07 -15.76 -4.03
C GLY A 56 -15.32 -15.89 -3.17
N ILE A 57 -16.01 -14.77 -2.91
CA ILE A 57 -17.29 -14.75 -2.19
C ILE A 57 -18.40 -15.38 -3.04
N ARG A 58 -18.54 -14.98 -4.33
CA ARG A 58 -19.60 -15.50 -5.21
C ARG A 58 -19.50 -17.00 -5.44
N LEU A 59 -18.29 -17.51 -5.54
CA LEU A 59 -18.02 -18.94 -5.68
C LEU A 59 -18.01 -19.68 -4.33
N LYS A 60 -18.26 -18.98 -3.20
CA LYS A 60 -18.22 -19.50 -1.82
C LYS A 60 -16.90 -20.19 -1.44
N LEU A 61 -15.82 -19.87 -2.15
CA LEU A 61 -14.51 -20.44 -1.92
C LEU A 61 -13.77 -19.72 -0.76
N ILE A 62 -14.21 -18.51 -0.39
CA ILE A 62 -13.69 -17.73 0.75
C ILE A 62 -14.87 -17.33 1.65
N THR A 63 -14.79 -17.66 2.93
CA THR A 63 -15.67 -17.07 3.96
C THR A 63 -15.05 -15.78 4.46
N GLU A 64 -15.75 -14.67 4.25
CA GLU A 64 -15.22 -13.36 4.63
C GLU A 64 -15.30 -13.19 6.15
N LEU A 65 -14.14 -13.28 6.80
CA LEU A 65 -14.00 -13.19 8.27
C LEU A 65 -14.28 -11.79 8.82
N ASN A 66 -14.35 -10.76 7.96
CA ASN A 66 -14.59 -9.39 8.40
C ASN A 66 -16.10 -9.06 8.39
N PRO A 67 -16.75 -8.90 9.56
CA PRO A 67 -18.19 -8.64 9.65
C PRO A 67 -18.61 -7.33 8.98
N PHE A 68 -17.73 -6.33 8.92
CA PHE A 68 -18.00 -5.06 8.22
C PHE A 68 -18.09 -5.25 6.71
N VAL A 69 -17.17 -6.02 6.14
CA VAL A 69 -17.11 -6.26 4.70
C VAL A 69 -18.31 -7.10 4.25
N SER A 70 -18.65 -8.13 5.02
CA SER A 70 -19.84 -8.95 4.77
C SER A 70 -21.12 -8.12 4.79
N TRP A 71 -21.29 -7.23 5.78
CA TRP A 71 -22.44 -6.31 5.83
C TRP A 71 -22.50 -5.38 4.60
N LEU A 72 -21.36 -4.76 4.23
CA LEU A 72 -21.29 -3.84 3.10
C LEU A 72 -21.57 -4.56 1.77
N TYR A 73 -21.05 -5.77 1.60
CA TYR A 73 -21.25 -6.59 0.41
C TYR A 73 -22.71 -7.02 0.26
N ASN A 74 -23.37 -7.39 1.36
CA ASN A 74 -24.80 -7.71 1.39
C ASN A 74 -25.69 -6.50 1.03
N TRP A 75 -25.23 -5.29 1.35
CA TRP A 75 -25.98 -4.07 1.00
C TRP A 75 -25.84 -3.73 -0.48
N HIS A 76 -24.60 -3.60 -1.00
CA HIS A 76 -24.34 -3.37 -2.41
C HIS A 76 -22.92 -3.82 -2.79
N SER A 77 -22.80 -4.74 -3.75
CA SER A 77 -21.48 -5.16 -4.27
C SER A 77 -20.67 -3.98 -4.83
N ILE A 78 -21.29 -2.97 -5.44
CA ILE A 78 -20.61 -1.75 -5.91
C ILE A 78 -19.97 -0.96 -4.74
N ALA A 79 -20.62 -0.90 -3.59
CA ALA A 79 -20.11 -0.15 -2.44
C ALA A 79 -18.81 -0.77 -1.90
N TYR A 80 -18.68 -2.09 -2.00
CA TYR A 80 -17.44 -2.80 -1.69
C TYR A 80 -16.26 -2.39 -2.59
N TYR A 81 -16.46 -2.35 -3.92
CA TYR A 81 -15.46 -1.82 -4.85
C TYR A 81 -15.11 -0.36 -4.53
N GLY A 82 -16.12 0.44 -4.20
CA GLY A 82 -15.94 1.83 -3.78
C GLY A 82 -14.99 1.96 -2.59
N VAL A 83 -15.20 1.20 -1.52
CA VAL A 83 -14.36 1.26 -0.31
C VAL A 83 -12.94 0.78 -0.57
N LYS A 84 -12.74 -0.30 -1.34
CA LYS A 84 -11.40 -0.79 -1.68
C LYS A 84 -10.61 0.18 -2.55
N LEU A 85 -11.27 0.83 -3.53
CA LEU A 85 -10.66 1.81 -4.42
C LEU A 85 -10.53 3.20 -3.77
N LEU A 86 -11.31 3.50 -2.74
CA LEU A 86 -11.29 4.80 -2.07
C LEU A 86 -9.89 5.13 -1.52
N PHE A 87 -9.23 4.17 -0.88
CA PHE A 87 -7.89 4.37 -0.31
C PHE A 87 -6.82 4.72 -1.36
N PRO A 88 -6.60 3.95 -2.44
CA PRO A 88 -5.62 4.31 -3.47
C PRO A 88 -6.01 5.57 -4.23
N ILE A 89 -7.30 5.84 -4.47
CA ILE A 89 -7.75 7.07 -5.12
C ILE A 89 -7.46 8.29 -4.22
N LEU A 90 -7.82 8.24 -2.95
CA LEU A 90 -7.52 9.31 -1.99
C LEU A 90 -6.01 9.54 -1.89
N PHE A 91 -5.22 8.47 -1.83
CA PHE A 91 -3.77 8.56 -1.82
C PHE A 91 -3.26 9.26 -3.09
N LEU A 92 -3.78 8.91 -4.26
CA LEU A 92 -3.43 9.53 -5.54
C LEU A 92 -3.84 11.01 -5.62
N CYS A 93 -4.99 11.40 -5.05
CA CYS A 93 -5.44 12.79 -4.99
C CYS A 93 -4.61 13.65 -4.02
N ILE A 94 -4.18 13.08 -2.89
CA ILE A 94 -3.43 13.79 -1.85
C ILE A 94 -1.92 13.83 -2.18
N TYR A 95 -1.42 12.82 -2.91
CA TYR A 95 0.00 12.67 -3.24
C TYR A 95 0.66 13.93 -3.82
N PRO A 96 0.09 14.67 -4.81
CA PRO A 96 0.72 15.88 -5.36
C PRO A 96 0.92 16.99 -4.32
N ARG A 97 0.06 17.05 -3.29
CA ARG A 97 0.15 18.05 -2.23
C ARG A 97 1.21 17.69 -1.18
N LEU A 98 1.49 16.40 -1.01
CA LEU A 98 2.41 15.89 0.00
C LEU A 98 3.74 15.36 -0.58
N SER A 99 3.90 15.37 -1.91
CA SER A 99 5.06 14.77 -2.61
C SER A 99 6.40 15.42 -2.27
N THR A 100 6.39 16.59 -1.62
CA THR A 100 7.59 17.27 -1.11
C THR A 100 8.19 16.56 0.10
N ARG A 101 7.43 15.68 0.79
CA ARG A 101 7.88 14.93 1.96
C ARG A 101 8.37 13.55 1.55
N LEU A 102 9.63 13.24 1.85
CA LEU A 102 10.26 11.94 1.54
C LEU A 102 9.49 10.74 2.10
N TRP A 103 8.91 10.87 3.29
CA TRP A 103 8.11 9.81 3.94
C TRP A 103 6.94 9.34 3.08
N ILE A 104 6.34 10.21 2.26
CA ILE A 104 5.23 9.86 1.36
C ILE A 104 5.68 8.92 0.24
N HIS A 105 6.93 9.06 -0.24
CA HIS A 105 7.50 8.15 -1.23
C HIS A 105 7.73 6.77 -0.65
N TYR A 106 8.25 6.68 0.58
CA TYR A 106 8.36 5.42 1.31
C TYR A 106 6.99 4.77 1.54
N SER A 107 5.99 5.56 1.97
CA SER A 107 4.63 5.07 2.15
C SER A 107 4.05 4.53 0.84
N ALA A 108 4.27 5.21 -0.29
CA ALA A 108 3.80 4.75 -1.60
C ALA A 108 4.42 3.40 -2.01
N VAL A 109 5.74 3.24 -1.79
CA VAL A 109 6.45 1.98 -2.06
C VAL A 109 5.96 0.86 -1.14
N ILE A 110 5.79 1.13 0.15
CA ILE A 110 5.27 0.15 1.11
C ILE A 110 3.85 -0.27 0.74
N LEU A 111 2.97 0.68 0.41
CA LEU A 111 1.61 0.42 -0.07
C LEU A 111 1.62 -0.48 -1.30
N PHE A 112 2.46 -0.17 -2.29
CA PHE A 112 2.60 -0.99 -3.48
C PHE A 112 3.04 -2.42 -3.16
N LEU A 113 4.07 -2.60 -2.32
CA LEU A 113 4.55 -3.93 -1.95
C LEU A 113 3.50 -4.73 -1.19
N LEU A 114 2.74 -4.08 -0.32
CA LEU A 114 1.64 -4.70 0.42
C LEU A 114 0.55 -5.20 -0.54
N TYR A 115 0.11 -4.34 -1.46
CA TYR A 115 -0.90 -4.70 -2.45
C TYR A 115 -0.43 -5.77 -3.44
N LEU A 116 0.86 -5.75 -3.81
CA LEU A 116 1.48 -6.80 -4.61
C LEU A 116 1.44 -8.14 -3.86
N PHE A 117 1.83 -8.16 -2.60
CA PHE A 117 1.84 -9.37 -1.78
C PHE A 117 0.43 -9.98 -1.62
N VAL A 118 -0.57 -9.13 -1.33
CA VAL A 118 -1.97 -9.56 -1.25
C VAL A 118 -2.46 -10.14 -2.59
N ASN A 119 -2.08 -9.52 -3.71
CA ASN A 119 -2.41 -10.07 -5.03
C ASN A 119 -1.75 -11.42 -5.30
N MET A 120 -0.49 -11.61 -4.90
CA MET A 120 0.16 -12.92 -5.02
C MET A 120 -0.55 -13.99 -4.18
N TYR A 121 -1.03 -13.63 -2.99
CA TYR A 121 -1.86 -14.51 -2.17
C TYR A 121 -3.15 -14.91 -2.90
N HIS A 122 -3.85 -13.96 -3.52
CA HIS A 122 -5.04 -14.25 -4.32
C HIS A 122 -4.73 -15.15 -5.53
N LEU A 123 -3.63 -14.92 -6.24
CA LEU A 123 -3.21 -15.76 -7.37
C LEU A 123 -2.93 -17.21 -6.94
N LEU A 124 -2.19 -17.39 -5.84
CA LEU A 124 -1.93 -18.72 -5.27
C LEU A 124 -3.24 -19.42 -4.90
N TRP A 125 -4.14 -18.68 -4.27
CA TRP A 125 -5.44 -19.21 -3.87
C TRP A 125 -6.30 -19.61 -5.07
N VAL A 126 -6.37 -18.78 -6.13
CA VAL A 126 -7.08 -19.12 -7.38
C VAL A 126 -6.49 -20.38 -8.01
N ALA A 127 -5.15 -20.47 -8.05
CA ALA A 127 -4.47 -21.66 -8.58
C ALA A 127 -4.83 -22.92 -7.79
N LEU A 128 -4.84 -22.85 -6.45
CA LEU A 128 -5.26 -23.97 -5.60
C LEU A 128 -6.74 -24.33 -5.81
N ALA A 129 -7.63 -23.34 -5.92
CA ALA A 129 -9.05 -23.56 -6.18
C ALA A 129 -9.28 -24.27 -7.53
N LEU A 130 -8.55 -23.90 -8.58
CA LEU A 130 -8.62 -24.55 -9.89
C LEU A 130 -8.12 -26.00 -9.85
N VAL A 131 -7.01 -26.26 -9.16
CA VAL A 131 -6.47 -27.62 -9.01
C VAL A 131 -7.46 -28.51 -8.24
N ASN A 132 -8.00 -28.04 -7.12
CA ASN A 132 -8.94 -28.82 -6.32
C ASN A 132 -10.29 -29.03 -7.02
N GLY A 133 -10.73 -28.06 -7.83
CA GLY A 133 -11.97 -28.19 -8.62
C GLY A 133 -11.88 -29.20 -9.77
N HIS A 134 -10.67 -29.58 -10.19
CA HIS A 134 -10.46 -30.55 -11.29
C HIS A 134 -10.44 -32.01 -10.83
N HIS A 135 -10.44 -32.25 -9.51
CA HIS A 135 -10.43 -33.58 -8.88
C HIS A 135 -11.77 -33.97 -8.20
N GLY A 136 -12.82 -33.17 -8.39
CA GLY A 136 -14.17 -33.40 -7.85
C GLY A 136 -15.15 -33.92 -8.90
#